data_AF-A0AAW2Y8J0-F1
#
_entry.id   AF-A0AAW2Y8J0-F1
#
_cell.length_a   1.000
_cell.length_b   1.000
_cell.length_c   1.000
_cell.angle_alpha   90.00
_cell.angle_beta   90.00
_cell.angle_gamma   90.00
#
_symmetry.space_group_name_H-M   'P 1'
#
loop_
_entity.id
_entity.type
_entity.pdbx_description
1 polymer ?
#
loop_
_entity_poly.entity_id
_entity_poly.type
_entity_poly.pdbx_seq_one_letter_code
_entity_poly.pdbx_strand_id
1 'polypeptide(L)'
;MVKSRNNPPRRVRTRRYTLNSRIPDQVRNLHRLVSLSDASCLRNLRMDRNAFGRLCYLLEHSGGLTSTKHVTVAEQVALFLNVIAHHKKSCIVKHDFLRSGRTVSKHFHDVLNTIYKMSHVFLAKTAQITEDYADSRWRWFKDCLGALDRTLILSVCLNTKKVSTILEKDRLQSMCLEFFNSNMQFIYVLPGWEGSAADSRGWEGSAAIHRSHGLRVPSENYYLSHANADGFLTPYRGVCYHLQEWDWG
;
A
#
# COMPACT_ATOMS: atom_id res chain seq x y z
N MET A 1 -38.11 -60.16 32.52
CA MET A 1 -37.55 -58.85 32.92
C MET A 1 -36.80 -58.23 31.74
N VAL A 2 -37.42 -57.29 31.03
CA VAL A 2 -36.79 -56.57 29.89
C VAL A 2 -36.26 -55.24 30.41
N LYS A 3 -34.94 -55.03 30.36
CA LYS A 3 -34.30 -53.76 30.78
C LYS A 3 -34.58 -52.67 29.75
N SER A 4 -35.38 -51.68 30.13
CA SER A 4 -35.59 -50.43 29.39
C SER A 4 -34.26 -49.66 29.26
N ARG A 5 -33.86 -49.36 28.01
CA ARG A 5 -32.72 -48.47 27.71
C ARG A 5 -33.19 -47.02 27.82
N ASN A 6 -32.90 -46.38 28.94
CA ASN A 6 -33.03 -44.92 29.06
C ASN A 6 -31.96 -44.23 28.21
N ASN A 7 -32.38 -43.62 27.10
CA ASN A 7 -31.53 -42.70 26.34
C ASN A 7 -31.41 -41.38 27.12
N PRO A 8 -30.20 -40.82 27.30
CA PRO A 8 -30.04 -39.54 27.96
C PRO A 8 -30.68 -38.41 27.12
N PRO A 9 -31.21 -37.36 27.77
CA PRO A 9 -31.85 -36.27 27.05
C PRO A 9 -30.87 -35.60 26.09
N ARG A 10 -31.30 -35.40 24.84
CA ARG A 10 -30.53 -34.66 23.83
C ARG A 10 -30.18 -33.28 24.40
N ARG A 11 -28.88 -33.02 24.59
CA ARG A 11 -28.37 -31.69 24.96
C ARG A 11 -28.91 -30.67 23.95
N VAL A 12 -29.85 -29.85 24.38
CA VAL A 12 -30.27 -28.66 23.65
C VAL A 12 -29.02 -27.80 23.50
N ARG A 13 -28.51 -27.67 22.27
CA ARG A 13 -27.46 -26.70 21.96
C ARG A 13 -28.05 -25.30 22.15
N THR A 14 -27.91 -24.75 23.35
CA THR A 14 -28.16 -23.32 23.59
C THR A 14 -27.24 -22.56 22.64
N ARG A 15 -27.80 -21.83 21.68
CA ARG A 15 -27.02 -20.90 20.86
C ARG A 15 -26.45 -19.82 21.79
N ARG A 16 -25.21 -20.00 22.24
CA ARG A 16 -24.50 -19.08 23.16
C ARG A 16 -24.13 -17.72 22.55
N TYR A 17 -24.63 -17.37 21.37
CA TYR A 17 -24.23 -16.16 20.65
C TYR A 17 -25.46 -15.46 20.08
N THR A 18 -25.86 -14.36 20.71
CA THR A 18 -26.87 -13.45 20.17
C THR A 18 -26.18 -12.40 19.30
N LEU A 19 -26.60 -12.27 18.05
CA LEU A 19 -26.08 -11.24 17.13
C LEU A 19 -26.39 -9.82 17.62
N ASN A 20 -27.44 -9.68 18.43
CA ASN A 20 -27.94 -8.40 18.94
C ASN A 20 -26.94 -7.65 19.83
N SER A 21 -26.05 -8.34 20.56
CA SER A 21 -25.01 -7.66 21.34
C SER A 21 -23.78 -7.31 20.52
N ARG A 22 -23.46 -8.11 19.49
CA ARG A 22 -22.25 -7.92 18.65
C ARG A 22 -22.34 -6.76 17.66
N ILE A 23 -23.50 -6.56 17.04
CA ILE A 23 -23.66 -5.53 16.00
C ILE A 23 -23.39 -4.12 16.57
N PRO A 24 -23.95 -3.73 17.74
CA PRO A 24 -23.61 -2.44 18.36
C PRO A 24 -22.12 -2.26 18.64
N ASP A 25 -21.43 -3.31 19.09
CA ASP A 25 -20.00 -3.25 19.37
C ASP A 25 -19.15 -3.09 18.11
N GLN A 26 -19.55 -3.75 17.00
CA GLN A 26 -18.90 -3.60 15.70
C GLN A 26 -19.02 -2.17 15.17
N VAL A 27 -20.24 -1.60 15.23
CA VAL A 27 -20.48 -0.21 14.81
C VAL A 27 -19.71 0.77 15.70
N ARG A 28 -19.70 0.53 17.02
CA ARG A 28 -18.95 1.35 17.97
C ARG A 28 -17.45 1.29 17.72
N ASN A 29 -16.91 0.12 17.37
CA ASN A 29 -15.50 -0.02 17.03
C ASN A 29 -15.16 0.79 15.77
N LEU A 30 -15.95 0.69 14.71
CA LEU A 30 -15.74 1.48 13.49
C LEU A 30 -15.79 2.99 13.77
N HIS A 31 -16.78 3.42 14.57
CA HIS A 31 -16.90 4.82 15.00
C HIS A 31 -15.66 5.28 15.80
N ARG A 32 -15.09 4.42 16.64
CA ARG A 32 -13.85 4.72 17.38
C ARG A 32 -12.64 4.90 16.48
N LEU A 33 -12.55 4.08 15.43
CA LEU A 33 -11.44 4.11 14.48
C LEU A 33 -11.50 5.33 13.57
N VAL A 34 -12.68 5.65 13.05
CA VAL A 34 -12.86 6.66 12.00
C VAL A 34 -13.50 7.94 12.54
N SER A 35 -14.64 7.83 13.20
CA SER A 35 -15.55 8.98 13.38
C SER A 35 -15.21 9.90 14.55
N LEU A 36 -14.43 9.46 15.54
CA LEU A 36 -14.14 10.25 16.76
C LEU A 36 -13.35 11.54 16.49
N SER A 37 -12.28 11.48 15.71
CA SER A 37 -11.46 12.64 15.37
C SER A 37 -10.47 12.32 14.25
N ASP A 38 -9.99 13.34 13.54
CA ASP A 38 -8.97 13.15 12.50
C ASP A 38 -7.67 12.58 13.09
N ALA A 39 -7.28 13.00 14.30
CA ALA A 39 -6.13 12.44 15.01
C ALA A 39 -6.30 10.94 15.34
N SER A 40 -7.52 10.50 15.65
CA SER A 40 -7.79 9.07 15.88
C SER A 40 -7.78 8.28 14.58
N CYS A 41 -8.34 8.84 13.51
CA CYS A 41 -8.31 8.23 12.17
C CYS A 41 -6.87 8.09 11.67
N LEU A 42 -6.06 9.15 11.77
CA LEU A 42 -4.64 9.14 11.40
C LEU A 42 -3.84 8.12 12.20
N ARG A 43 -4.04 8.05 13.52
CA ARG A 43 -3.32 7.10 14.37
C ARG A 43 -3.65 5.65 14.05
N ASN A 44 -4.89 5.33 13.68
CA ASN A 44 -5.34 3.96 13.45
C ASN A 44 -5.28 3.50 11.99
N LEU A 45 -5.47 4.41 11.04
CA LEU A 45 -5.66 4.12 9.61
C LEU A 45 -4.64 4.85 8.71
N ARG A 46 -3.77 5.69 9.28
CA ARG A 46 -2.75 6.50 8.58
C ARG A 46 -3.33 7.49 7.56
N MET A 47 -4.60 7.85 7.70
CA MET A 47 -5.28 8.85 6.89
C MET A 47 -6.30 9.61 7.73
N ASP A 48 -6.63 10.84 7.32
CA ASP A 48 -7.70 11.62 7.95
C ASP A 48 -9.09 11.08 7.56
N ARG A 49 -10.15 11.64 8.16
CA ARG A 49 -11.53 11.15 7.92
C ARG A 49 -12.01 11.44 6.50
N ASN A 50 -11.58 12.55 5.92
CA ASN A 50 -12.00 12.97 4.58
C ASN A 50 -11.38 12.06 3.51
N ALA A 51 -10.09 11.79 3.61
CA ALA A 51 -9.35 10.86 2.77
C ALA A 51 -9.92 9.44 2.90
N PHE A 52 -10.22 8.99 4.13
CA PHE A 52 -10.88 7.70 4.35
C PHE A 52 -12.25 7.62 3.65
N GLY A 53 -13.08 8.65 3.81
CA GLY A 53 -14.38 8.72 3.15
C GLY A 53 -14.26 8.71 1.62
N ARG A 54 -13.33 9.49 1.07
CA ARG A 54 -13.04 9.52 -0.38
C ARG A 54 -12.54 8.16 -0.88
N LEU A 55 -11.67 7.48 -0.13
CA LEU A 55 -11.20 6.14 -0.49
C LEU A 55 -12.36 5.15 -0.51
N CYS A 56 -13.21 5.14 0.52
CA CYS A 56 -14.40 4.28 0.54
C CYS A 56 -15.32 4.55 -0.66
N TYR A 57 -15.58 5.83 -0.96
CA TYR A 57 -16.40 6.24 -2.10
C TYR A 57 -15.81 5.73 -3.43
N LEU A 58 -14.51 5.92 -3.65
CA LEU A 58 -13.82 5.47 -4.87
C LEU A 58 -13.86 3.95 -5.01
N LEU A 59 -13.58 3.21 -3.94
CA LEU A 59 -13.58 1.75 -3.97
C LEU A 59 -14.98 1.17 -4.22
N GLU A 60 -16.02 1.81 -3.68
CA GLU A 60 -17.40 1.40 -3.88
C GLU A 60 -17.90 1.70 -5.31
N HIS A 61 -17.72 2.93 -5.79
CA HIS A 61 -18.32 3.39 -7.04
C HIS A 61 -17.48 3.05 -8.28
N SER A 62 -16.16 3.15 -8.19
CA SER A 62 -15.26 2.89 -9.31
C SER A 62 -14.62 1.50 -9.22
N GLY A 63 -14.40 1.00 -8.00
CA GLY A 63 -13.77 -0.30 -7.77
C GLY A 63 -14.75 -1.49 -7.74
N GLY A 64 -16.05 -1.22 -7.55
CA GLY A 64 -17.07 -2.26 -7.43
C GLY A 64 -17.06 -3.00 -6.08
N LEU A 65 -16.45 -2.43 -5.05
CA LEU A 65 -16.46 -3.00 -3.71
C LEU A 65 -17.84 -2.80 -3.06
N THR A 66 -18.58 -3.88 -2.87
CA THR A 66 -19.95 -3.80 -2.33
C THR A 66 -20.01 -4.16 -0.84
N SER A 67 -20.91 -3.50 -0.12
CA SER A 67 -21.29 -3.92 1.23
C SER A 67 -21.95 -5.30 1.21
N THR A 68 -21.65 -6.12 2.21
CA THR A 68 -22.34 -7.39 2.43
C THR A 68 -23.42 -7.22 3.49
N LYS A 69 -24.31 -8.22 3.64
CA LYS A 69 -25.33 -8.23 4.72
C LYS A 69 -24.75 -7.98 6.12
N HIS A 70 -23.47 -8.29 6.33
CA HIS A 70 -22.86 -8.24 7.65
C HIS A 70 -21.73 -7.24 7.78
N VAL A 71 -21.07 -6.81 6.71
CA VAL A 71 -19.86 -5.97 6.73
C VAL A 71 -20.02 -4.85 5.70
N THR A 72 -19.97 -3.60 6.16
CA THR A 72 -20.05 -2.41 5.29
C THR A 72 -18.73 -2.16 4.57
N VAL A 73 -18.73 -1.42 3.45
CA VAL A 73 -17.50 -1.03 2.75
C VAL A 73 -16.50 -0.34 3.69
N ALA A 74 -16.98 0.61 4.51
CA ALA A 74 -16.13 1.29 5.48
C ALA A 74 -15.46 0.33 6.48
N GLU A 75 -16.18 -0.69 6.95
CA GLU A 75 -15.58 -1.70 7.83
C GLU A 75 -14.56 -2.58 7.10
N GLN A 76 -14.83 -2.96 5.84
CA GLN A 76 -13.88 -3.72 5.01
C GLN A 76 -12.57 -2.95 4.81
N VAL A 77 -12.67 -1.67 4.44
CA VAL A 77 -11.52 -0.80 4.21
C VAL A 77 -10.78 -0.52 5.52
N ALA A 78 -11.49 -0.22 6.62
CA ALA A 78 -10.86 -0.01 7.93
C ALA A 78 -10.11 -1.25 8.41
N LEU A 79 -10.66 -2.45 8.18
CA LEU A 79 -10.02 -3.72 8.49
C LEU A 79 -8.71 -3.90 7.71
N PHE A 80 -8.77 -3.67 6.39
CA PHE A 80 -7.59 -3.73 5.53
C PHE A 80 -6.50 -2.75 5.97
N LEU A 81 -6.87 -1.48 6.18
CA LEU A 81 -5.96 -0.43 6.60
C LEU A 81 -5.31 -0.72 7.97
N ASN A 82 -6.05 -1.25 8.94
CA ASN A 82 -5.50 -1.58 10.25
C ASN A 82 -4.44 -2.69 10.19
N VAL A 83 -4.58 -3.64 9.24
CA VAL A 83 -3.56 -4.66 8.97
C VAL A 83 -2.29 -4.01 8.42
N ILE A 84 -2.40 -3.19 7.36
CA ILE A 84 -1.21 -2.64 6.68
C ILE A 84 -0.56 -1.48 7.44
N ALA A 85 -1.34 -0.64 8.14
CA ALA A 85 -0.86 0.52 8.89
C ALA A 85 0.00 0.18 10.11
N HIS A 86 -0.25 -1.00 10.67
CA HIS A 86 0.30 -1.43 11.95
C HIS A 86 0.92 -2.83 11.91
N HIS A 87 0.95 -3.46 10.72
CA HIS A 87 1.39 -4.84 10.55
C HIS A 87 0.68 -5.80 11.54
N LYS A 88 -0.63 -5.58 11.77
CA LYS A 88 -1.39 -6.39 12.72
C LYS A 88 -1.62 -7.80 12.16
N LYS A 89 -1.37 -8.80 12.99
CA LYS A 89 -1.70 -10.20 12.66
C LYS A 89 -3.22 -10.35 12.49
N SER A 90 -3.64 -11.15 11.52
CA SER A 90 -5.06 -11.40 11.23
C SER A 90 -5.85 -11.93 12.45
N CYS A 91 -5.19 -12.64 13.36
CA CYS A 91 -5.79 -13.11 14.63
C CYS A 91 -6.16 -11.97 15.58
N ILE A 92 -5.39 -10.89 15.61
CA ILE A 92 -5.66 -9.69 16.42
C ILE A 92 -6.82 -8.92 15.80
N VAL A 93 -6.77 -8.70 14.48
CA VAL A 93 -7.83 -7.99 13.75
C VAL A 93 -9.18 -8.71 13.85
N LYS A 94 -9.19 -10.04 13.83
CA LYS A 94 -10.37 -10.87 14.10
C LYS A 94 -11.02 -10.51 15.45
N HIS A 95 -10.21 -10.35 16.49
CA HIS A 95 -10.67 -9.99 17.83
C HIS A 95 -11.17 -8.54 17.86
N ASP A 96 -10.37 -7.58 17.37
CA ASP A 96 -10.69 -6.15 17.38
C ASP A 96 -12.00 -5.83 16.64
N PHE A 97 -12.24 -6.47 15.49
CA PHE A 97 -13.44 -6.26 14.68
C PHE A 97 -14.58 -7.23 15.01
N LEU A 98 -14.39 -8.15 15.97
CA LEU A 98 -15.37 -9.18 16.33
C LEU A 98 -15.87 -9.99 15.12
N ARG A 99 -14.98 -10.27 14.15
CA ARG A 99 -15.28 -11.03 12.93
C ARG A 99 -14.70 -12.42 12.97
N SER A 100 -15.07 -13.27 12.02
CA SER A 100 -14.39 -14.56 11.83
C SER A 100 -13.07 -14.36 11.08
N GLY A 101 -12.08 -15.23 11.27
CA GLY A 101 -10.83 -15.14 10.52
C GLY A 101 -11.04 -15.28 9.00
N ARG A 102 -12.02 -16.08 8.58
CA ARG A 102 -12.44 -16.19 7.19
C ARG A 102 -12.97 -14.86 6.64
N THR A 103 -13.76 -14.14 7.44
CA THR A 103 -14.29 -12.82 7.07
C THR A 103 -13.18 -11.79 6.93
N VAL A 104 -12.24 -11.75 7.88
CA VAL A 104 -11.06 -10.86 7.83
C VAL A 104 -10.25 -11.14 6.57
N SER A 105 -9.90 -12.40 6.32
CA SER A 105 -9.12 -12.79 5.15
C SER A 105 -9.86 -12.45 3.85
N LYS A 106 -11.15 -12.79 3.74
CA LYS A 106 -11.95 -12.48 2.55
C LYS A 106 -11.91 -10.98 2.23
N HIS A 107 -12.30 -10.13 3.19
CA HIS A 107 -12.39 -8.70 2.93
C HIS A 107 -11.04 -8.02 2.75
N PHE A 108 -9.98 -8.53 3.40
CA PHE A 108 -8.62 -8.08 3.13
C PHE A 108 -8.25 -8.26 1.65
N HIS A 109 -8.51 -9.45 1.09
CA HIS A 109 -8.20 -9.73 -0.32
C HIS A 109 -9.16 -9.02 -1.28
N ASP A 110 -10.44 -8.89 -0.93
CA ASP A 110 -11.42 -8.16 -1.75
C ASP A 110 -11.00 -6.68 -1.90
N VAL A 111 -10.62 -6.02 -0.80
CA VAL A 111 -10.11 -4.64 -0.83
C VAL A 111 -8.79 -4.54 -1.59
N LEU A 112 -7.83 -5.44 -1.34
CA LEU A 112 -6.54 -5.46 -2.04
C LEU A 112 -6.72 -5.60 -3.56
N ASN A 113 -7.55 -6.54 -4.01
CA ASN A 113 -7.82 -6.75 -5.42
C ASN A 113 -8.52 -5.54 -6.06
N THR A 114 -9.41 -4.88 -5.31
CA THR A 114 -10.07 -3.66 -5.77
C THR A 114 -9.07 -2.53 -5.97
N ILE A 115 -8.21 -2.28 -4.98
CA ILE A 115 -7.13 -1.29 -5.07
C ILE A 115 -6.19 -1.60 -6.24
N TYR A 116 -5.82 -2.88 -6.42
CA TYR A 116 -4.96 -3.30 -7.52
C TYR A 116 -5.56 -3.00 -8.90
N LYS A 117 -6.85 -3.30 -9.09
CA LYS A 117 -7.59 -2.95 -10.32
C LYS A 117 -7.63 -1.43 -10.56
N MET A 118 -7.75 -0.66 -9.49
CA MET A 118 -7.80 0.80 -9.52
C MET A 118 -6.43 1.47 -9.43
N SER A 119 -5.33 0.73 -9.50
CA SER A 119 -3.97 1.25 -9.33
C SER A 119 -3.68 2.45 -10.23
N HIS A 120 -4.15 2.42 -11.47
CA HIS A 120 -4.02 3.51 -12.44
C HIS A 120 -4.70 4.83 -12.04
N VAL A 121 -5.65 4.82 -11.10
CA VAL A 121 -6.31 6.02 -10.56
C VAL A 121 -5.47 6.64 -9.44
N PHE A 122 -4.75 5.80 -8.69
CA PHE A 122 -3.91 6.23 -7.57
C PHE A 122 -2.50 6.66 -8.01
N LEU A 123 -2.04 6.18 -9.17
CA LEU A 123 -0.77 6.58 -9.76
C LEU A 123 -0.95 7.83 -10.63
N ALA A 124 -0.03 8.78 -10.46
CA ALA A 124 0.02 9.99 -11.25
C ALA A 124 0.46 9.70 -12.68
N LYS A 125 -0.10 10.48 -13.62
CA LYS A 125 0.42 10.53 -14.98
C LYS A 125 1.74 11.31 -14.99
N THR A 126 2.66 10.88 -15.83
CA THR A 126 3.90 11.60 -16.09
C THR A 126 3.59 12.88 -16.85
N ALA A 127 4.19 13.98 -16.42
CA ALA A 127 4.22 15.23 -17.16
C ALA A 127 5.67 15.68 -17.25
N GLN A 128 6.07 16.15 -18.44
CA GLN A 128 7.43 16.62 -18.67
C GLN A 128 7.63 17.96 -17.97
N ILE A 129 8.81 18.16 -17.40
CA ILE A 129 9.23 19.46 -16.87
C ILE A 129 9.68 20.33 -18.04
N THR A 130 8.99 21.47 -18.21
CA THR A 130 9.27 22.49 -19.23
C THR A 130 10.19 23.60 -18.68
N GLU A 131 10.73 24.45 -19.55
CA GLU A 131 11.62 25.55 -19.13
C GLU A 131 10.94 26.57 -18.21
N ASP A 132 9.62 26.79 -18.40
CA ASP A 132 8.81 27.72 -17.60
C ASP A 132 8.22 27.06 -16.34
N TYR A 133 8.83 26.00 -15.82
CA TYR A 133 8.30 25.29 -14.66
C TYR A 133 8.28 26.19 -13.41
N ALA A 134 7.10 26.27 -12.77
CA ALA A 134 6.88 27.17 -11.64
C ALA A 134 7.73 26.84 -10.40
N ASP A 135 8.05 25.56 -10.17
CA ASP A 135 8.93 25.16 -9.07
C ASP A 135 10.41 25.36 -9.46
N SER A 136 11.06 26.31 -8.80
CA SER A 136 12.47 26.66 -9.02
C SER A 136 13.43 25.49 -8.77
N ARG A 137 13.03 24.47 -8.01
CA ARG A 137 13.84 23.26 -7.76
C ARG A 137 13.93 22.37 -8.99
N TRP A 138 12.85 22.28 -9.76
CA TRP A 138 12.73 21.37 -10.90
C TRP A 138 13.07 22.03 -12.24
N ARG A 139 12.99 23.37 -12.33
CA ARG A 139 13.23 24.15 -13.55
C ARG A 139 14.55 23.85 -14.29
N TRP A 140 15.58 23.40 -13.56
CA TRP A 140 16.89 23.08 -14.12
C TRP A 140 16.95 21.71 -14.80
N PHE A 141 15.97 20.84 -14.54
CA PHE A 141 15.88 19.49 -15.07
C PHE A 141 14.91 19.43 -16.25
N LYS A 142 15.27 20.10 -17.35
CA LYS A 142 14.51 20.06 -18.61
C LYS A 142 14.31 18.60 -19.06
N ASP A 143 13.12 18.28 -19.56
CA ASP A 143 12.71 16.95 -20.04
C ASP A 143 12.70 15.82 -18.99
N CYS A 144 12.88 16.17 -17.71
CA CYS A 144 12.77 15.23 -16.61
C CYS A 144 11.29 14.87 -16.36
N LEU A 145 11.03 13.59 -16.13
CA LEU A 145 9.70 13.06 -15.80
C LEU A 145 9.48 12.94 -14.29
N GLY A 146 10.55 12.92 -13.50
CA GLY A 146 10.49 12.62 -12.09
C GLY A 146 11.80 12.08 -11.51
N ALA A 147 11.71 11.58 -10.28
CA ALA A 147 12.82 10.96 -9.58
C ALA A 147 12.50 9.50 -9.20
N LEU A 148 13.52 8.65 -9.22
CA LEU A 148 13.53 7.31 -8.66
C LEU A 148 14.16 7.36 -7.27
N ASP A 149 13.44 6.84 -6.29
CA ASP A 149 13.96 6.57 -4.96
C ASP A 149 13.84 5.08 -4.63
N ARG A 150 14.69 4.63 -3.70
CA ARG A 150 14.69 3.25 -3.21
C ARG A 150 14.21 3.23 -1.78
N THR A 151 13.10 2.55 -1.53
CA THR A 151 12.59 2.38 -0.18
C THR A 151 12.79 0.94 0.26
N LEU A 152 13.57 0.75 1.31
CA LEU A 152 13.74 -0.57 1.92
C LEU A 152 12.46 -0.95 2.67
N ILE A 153 11.75 -1.96 2.19
CA ILE A 153 10.60 -2.53 2.90
C ILE A 153 11.07 -3.79 3.63
N LEU A 154 11.10 -3.71 4.96
CA LEU A 154 11.29 -4.88 5.81
C LEU A 154 10.02 -5.75 5.69
N SER A 155 10.11 -6.91 5.04
CA SER A 155 8.97 -7.79 4.79
C SER A 155 9.26 -9.20 5.29
N VAL A 156 8.56 -9.66 6.33
CA VAL A 156 8.65 -11.05 6.76
C VAL A 156 7.74 -11.91 5.87
N CYS A 157 8.25 -12.38 4.73
CA CYS A 157 7.52 -13.35 3.90
C CYS A 157 7.62 -14.76 4.52
N LEU A 158 6.49 -15.30 4.97
CA LEU A 158 6.37 -16.74 5.28
C LEU A 158 6.13 -17.48 3.95
N ASN A 159 7.21 -18.00 3.37
CA ASN A 159 7.28 -19.07 2.37
C ASN A 159 6.20 -19.11 1.26
N THR A 160 6.59 -18.81 0.02
CA THR A 160 6.32 -19.69 -1.14
C THR A 160 7.24 -19.33 -2.30
N LYS A 161 7.97 -20.34 -2.79
CA LYS A 161 8.91 -20.35 -3.93
C LYS A 161 10.19 -19.54 -3.72
N LYS A 162 11.32 -20.19 -3.97
CA LYS A 162 12.69 -19.64 -3.98
C LYS A 162 12.71 -18.31 -4.76
N VAL A 163 12.63 -17.20 -4.04
CA VAL A 163 13.14 -15.90 -4.47
C VAL A 163 14.42 -15.74 -3.66
N SER A 164 15.56 -15.64 -4.34
CA SER A 164 16.91 -15.56 -3.75
C SER A 164 17.09 -14.24 -3.00
N THR A 165 16.38 -14.11 -1.90
CA THR A 165 16.37 -12.94 -1.02
C THR A 165 17.61 -13.00 -0.13
N ILE A 166 18.20 -11.84 0.15
CA ILE A 166 19.35 -11.67 1.04
C ILE A 166 19.02 -12.28 2.41
N LEU A 167 19.66 -13.42 2.71
CA LEU A 167 19.62 -14.06 4.02
C LEU A 167 20.68 -13.43 4.90
N GLU A 168 20.34 -12.33 5.56
CA GLU A 168 21.09 -11.88 6.74
C GLU A 168 20.16 -11.93 7.96
N LYS A 169 20.26 -13.05 8.70
CA LYS A 169 19.55 -13.35 9.96
C LYS A 169 18.04 -13.08 9.96
N ASP A 170 17.25 -14.13 9.68
CA ASP A 170 15.82 -14.25 10.02
C ASP A 170 14.86 -13.14 9.54
N ARG A 171 15.30 -12.23 8.67
CA ARG A 171 14.48 -11.16 8.09
C ARG A 171 14.66 -11.13 6.60
N LEU A 172 13.60 -11.43 5.86
CA LEU A 172 13.55 -11.16 4.44
C LEU A 172 13.42 -9.64 4.27
N GLN A 173 14.31 -9.06 3.47
CA GLN A 173 14.26 -7.64 3.12
C GLN A 173 13.93 -7.57 1.63
N SER A 174 12.87 -6.84 1.29
CA SER A 174 12.48 -6.59 -0.09
C SER A 174 12.62 -5.10 -0.38
N MET A 175 13.37 -4.73 -1.40
CA MET A 175 13.41 -3.33 -1.82
C MET A 175 12.17 -2.99 -2.66
N CYS A 176 11.64 -1.80 -2.46
CA CYS A 176 10.70 -1.15 -3.37
C CYS A 176 11.45 -0.07 -4.15
N LEU A 177 11.29 -0.03 -5.47
CA LEU A 177 11.66 1.13 -6.27
C LEU A 177 10.43 1.98 -6.51
N GLU A 178 10.51 3.26 -6.16
CA GLU A 178 9.39 4.19 -6.21
C GLU A 178 9.75 5.36 -7.13
N PHE A 179 8.89 5.63 -8.10
CA PHE A 179 9.06 6.71 -9.05
C PHE A 179 8.07 7.82 -8.72
N PHE A 180 8.57 9.05 -8.64
CA PHE A 180 7.80 10.22 -8.22
C PHE A 180 7.83 11.29 -9.29
N ASN A 181 6.70 11.97 -9.50
CA ASN A 181 6.71 13.22 -10.25
C ASN A 181 7.26 14.38 -9.40
N SER A 182 7.38 15.56 -10.00
CA SER A 182 7.83 16.79 -9.33
C SER A 182 7.01 17.19 -8.09
N ASN A 183 5.75 16.78 -8.03
CA ASN A 183 4.83 17.02 -6.91
C ASN A 183 4.88 15.90 -5.85
N MET A 184 5.88 15.02 -5.89
CA MET A 184 6.04 13.88 -4.96
C MET A 184 4.88 12.87 -5.02
N GLN A 185 4.22 12.75 -6.18
CA GLN A 185 3.18 11.76 -6.40
C GLN A 185 3.76 10.53 -7.09
N PHE A 186 3.36 9.34 -6.65
CA PHE A 186 3.80 8.07 -7.24
C PHE A 186 3.35 7.95 -8.69
N ILE A 187 4.30 7.78 -9.60
CA ILE A 187 4.08 7.42 -11.01
C ILE A 187 4.06 5.90 -11.17
N TYR A 188 5.00 5.23 -10.50
CA TYR A 188 5.21 3.79 -10.61
C TYR A 188 5.85 3.25 -9.34
N VAL A 189 5.46 2.04 -8.93
CA VAL A 189 6.01 1.35 -7.75
C VAL A 189 6.37 -0.07 -8.15
N LEU A 190 7.62 -0.44 -7.91
CA LEU A 190 8.16 -1.77 -8.17
C LEU A 190 8.47 -2.50 -6.86
N PRO A 191 7.54 -3.31 -6.33
CA PRO A 191 7.79 -4.10 -5.14
C PRO A 191 8.64 -5.33 -5.42
N GLY A 192 9.41 -5.75 -4.41
CA GLY A 192 10.18 -7.00 -4.46
C GLY A 192 11.37 -6.95 -5.41
N TRP A 193 12.02 -5.78 -5.53
CA TRP A 193 13.26 -5.65 -6.25
C TRP A 193 14.36 -6.45 -5.55
N GLU A 194 15.04 -7.31 -6.31
CA GLU A 194 16.07 -8.24 -5.86
C GLU A 194 17.44 -7.60 -6.10
N GLY A 195 18.08 -7.10 -5.06
CA GLY A 195 19.41 -6.51 -5.16
C GLY A 195 19.93 -5.97 -3.82
N SER A 196 21.24 -6.09 -3.60
CA SER A 196 21.95 -5.40 -2.51
C SER A 196 22.06 -3.91 -2.83
N ALA A 197 21.98 -3.04 -1.81
CA ALA A 197 22.25 -1.61 -1.94
C ALA A 197 23.63 -1.32 -2.58
N ALA A 198 24.57 -2.27 -2.50
CA ALA A 198 25.94 -2.13 -3.00
C ALA A 198 26.12 -2.37 -4.52
N ASP A 199 25.30 -3.22 -5.16
CA ASP A 199 25.60 -3.75 -6.52
C ASP A 199 24.68 -3.23 -7.64
N SER A 200 23.83 -2.26 -7.34
CA SER A 200 22.69 -1.86 -8.18
C SER A 200 22.99 -0.75 -9.21
N ARG A 201 24.26 -0.57 -9.59
CA ARG A 201 24.67 0.47 -10.55
C ARG A 201 24.31 0.05 -11.98
N GLY A 202 23.06 0.29 -12.38
CA GLY A 202 22.63 0.27 -13.80
C GLY A 202 21.38 -0.56 -14.11
N TRP A 203 20.98 -1.51 -13.26
CA TRP A 203 19.89 -2.46 -13.56
C TRP A 203 18.51 -2.05 -13.05
N GLU A 204 18.44 -1.03 -12.20
CA GLU A 204 17.20 -0.67 -11.49
C GLU A 204 16.15 -0.08 -12.41
N GLY A 205 16.60 0.85 -13.25
CA GLY A 205 15.78 1.43 -14.29
C GLY A 205 15.42 0.43 -15.37
N SER A 206 16.39 -0.38 -15.80
CA SER A 206 16.22 -1.41 -16.82
C SER A 206 15.16 -2.44 -16.43
N ALA A 207 15.14 -2.90 -15.18
CA ALA A 207 14.13 -3.86 -14.74
C ALA A 207 12.72 -3.28 -14.59
N ALA A 208 12.61 -1.99 -14.25
CA ALA A 208 11.33 -1.31 -14.31
C ALA A 208 10.84 -1.20 -15.76
N ILE A 209 11.73 -0.96 -16.73
CA ILE A 209 11.39 -0.79 -18.15
C ILE A 209 11.03 -2.12 -18.84
N HIS A 210 11.80 -3.19 -18.63
CA HIS A 210 11.65 -4.44 -19.39
C HIS A 210 10.53 -5.38 -18.90
N ARG A 211 9.73 -4.98 -17.89
CA ARG A 211 8.55 -5.76 -17.48
C ARG A 211 7.39 -5.61 -18.47
N SER A 212 6.51 -6.61 -18.53
CA SER A 212 5.34 -6.65 -19.42
C SER A 212 4.39 -5.44 -19.27
N HIS A 213 4.38 -4.82 -18.09
CA HIS A 213 3.73 -3.54 -17.77
C HIS A 213 4.72 -2.59 -17.10
N GLY A 214 5.93 -2.53 -17.65
CA GLY A 214 7.03 -1.74 -17.15
C GLY A 214 6.83 -0.24 -17.32
N LEU A 215 7.66 0.53 -16.62
CA LEU A 215 7.74 1.97 -16.78
C LEU A 215 8.16 2.30 -18.21
N ARG A 216 7.42 3.21 -18.85
CA ARG A 216 7.77 3.70 -20.19
C ARG A 216 8.47 5.04 -20.05
N VAL A 217 9.67 5.13 -20.63
CA VAL A 217 10.40 6.38 -20.79
C VAL A 217 10.31 6.75 -22.27
N PRO A 218 9.59 7.83 -22.65
CA PRO A 218 9.60 8.32 -24.01
C PRO A 218 11.01 8.72 -24.45
N SER A 219 11.29 8.61 -25.74
CA SER A 219 12.54 9.09 -26.32
C SER A 219 12.73 10.58 -25.98
N GLU A 220 13.94 10.97 -25.58
CA GLU A 220 14.32 12.32 -25.14
C GLU A 220 13.97 12.70 -23.69
N ASN A 221 13.34 11.80 -22.93
CA ASN A 221 13.06 12.03 -21.51
C ASN A 221 13.92 11.17 -20.58
N TYR A 222 14.03 11.60 -19.31
CA TYR A 222 14.75 10.84 -18.28
C TYR A 222 14.14 10.98 -16.89
N TYR A 223 14.52 10.06 -15.99
CA TYR A 223 14.27 10.14 -14.55
C TYR A 223 15.58 10.42 -13.79
N LEU A 224 15.50 11.21 -12.71
CA LEU A 224 16.61 11.37 -11.79
C LEU A 224 16.78 10.09 -10.97
N SER A 225 18.00 9.56 -10.85
CA SER A 225 18.25 8.33 -10.10
C SER A 225 19.65 8.28 -9.50
N HIS A 226 19.94 7.27 -8.68
CA HIS A 226 21.28 7.03 -8.12
C HIS A 226 22.20 6.22 -9.05
N ALA A 227 21.68 5.75 -10.18
CA ALA A 227 22.37 4.96 -11.20
C ALA A 227 22.28 5.63 -12.58
N ASN A 228 23.40 5.66 -13.30
CA ASN A 228 23.46 6.10 -14.70
C ASN A 228 23.08 4.93 -15.61
N ALA A 229 22.05 5.11 -16.43
CA ALA A 229 21.59 4.17 -17.44
C ALA A 229 20.74 4.92 -18.48
N ASP A 230 20.47 4.32 -19.64
CA ASP A 230 19.60 4.95 -20.63
C ASP A 230 18.22 5.26 -20.05
N GLY A 231 17.78 6.52 -20.18
CA GLY A 231 16.56 7.04 -19.56
C GLY A 231 16.71 7.47 -18.08
N PHE A 232 17.92 7.44 -17.52
CA PHE A 232 18.21 7.81 -16.13
C PHE A 232 19.43 8.72 -16.00
N LEU A 233 19.27 9.81 -15.25
CA LEU A 233 20.34 10.77 -14.98
C LEU A 233 20.71 10.73 -13.49
N THR A 234 21.99 10.50 -13.17
CA THR A 234 22.50 10.66 -11.81
C THR A 234 23.06 12.05 -11.62
N PRO A 235 22.53 12.85 -10.67
CA PRO A 235 23.13 14.13 -10.32
C PRO A 235 24.55 13.90 -9.78
N TYR A 236 25.47 14.82 -10.08
CA TYR A 236 26.81 14.85 -9.49
C TYR A 236 26.76 14.73 -7.96
N ARG A 237 27.43 13.71 -7.43
CA ARG A 237 27.53 13.47 -5.98
C ARG A 237 28.44 14.54 -5.36
N GLY A 238 27.97 15.17 -4.29
CA GLY A 238 28.74 16.18 -3.55
C GLY A 238 28.58 17.61 -4.06
N VAL A 239 27.79 17.84 -5.11
CA VAL A 239 27.42 19.18 -5.57
C VAL A 239 26.00 19.46 -5.13
N CYS A 240 25.81 20.49 -4.29
CA CYS A 240 24.49 20.98 -3.98
C CYS A 240 24.01 21.86 -5.15
N TYR A 241 22.94 21.46 -5.82
CA TYR A 241 22.25 22.31 -6.79
C TYR A 241 21.45 23.38 -6.04
N HIS A 242 22.16 24.32 -5.41
CA HIS A 242 21.55 25.48 -4.76
C HIS A 242 21.60 26.70 -5.68
N LEU A 243 20.47 27.41 -5.69
CA LEU A 243 20.05 28.52 -6.54
C LEU A 243 20.89 29.83 -6.41
N GLN A 244 22.17 29.79 -6.04
CA GLN A 244 22.91 31.01 -5.67
C GLN A 244 24.24 31.28 -6.38
N GLU A 245 24.69 30.46 -7.34
CA GLU A 245 26.01 30.66 -7.97
C GLU A 245 25.99 31.42 -9.30
N TRP A 246 24.95 32.21 -9.60
CA TRP A 246 24.87 33.05 -10.81
C TRP A 246 24.47 34.51 -10.51
N ASP A 247 25.01 35.06 -9.42
CA ASP A 247 25.38 36.47 -9.43
C ASP A 247 26.91 36.51 -9.58
N TRP A 248 27.41 37.47 -10.35
CA TRP A 248 28.81 37.78 -10.68
C TRP A 248 29.37 37.18 -11.98
N GLY A 249 29.35 38.00 -13.04
CA GLY A 249 30.46 38.13 -13.99
C GLY A 249 30.12 37.91 -15.45
#